data_AF-A0AAW8TE76-F1
#
_entry.id   AF-A0AAW8TE76-F1
#
_cell.length_a   1.000
_cell.length_b   1.000
_cell.length_c   1.000
_cell.angle_alpha   90.00
_cell.angle_beta   90.00
_cell.angle_gamma   90.00
#
_symmetry.space_group_name_H-M   'P 1'
#
loop_
_entity.id
_entity.type
_entity.pdbx_description
1 polymer ?
#
loop_
_entity_poly.entity_id
_entity_poly.type
_entity_poly.pdbx_seq_one_letter_code
_entity_poly.pdbx_strand_id
1 'polypeptide(L)' 'MELNESVLCEIKTELAAAKIELERLRQLEFSSELKNQRIKTLQQEIQQAERLLKG' A
#
# COMPACT_ATOMS: atom_id res chain seq x y z
N MET A 1 0.65 -17.30 -12.93
CA MET A 1 -0.81 -17.11 -12.89
C MET A 1 -1.07 -15.82 -13.63
N GLU A 2 -1.85 -15.84 -14.72
CA GLU A 2 -2.24 -14.61 -15.41
C GLU A 2 -3.26 -13.87 -14.54
N LEU A 3 -2.97 -12.61 -14.18
CA LEU A 3 -3.91 -11.75 -13.48
C LEU A 3 -4.92 -11.24 -14.51
N ASN A 4 -6.21 -11.52 -14.31
CA ASN A 4 -7.24 -10.97 -15.16
C ASN A 4 -7.42 -9.45 -14.89
N GLU A 5 -8.07 -8.75 -15.81
CA GLU A 5 -8.25 -7.29 -15.72
C GLU A 5 -8.99 -6.84 -14.46
N SER A 6 -9.96 -7.63 -13.97
CA SER A 6 -10.70 -7.34 -12.73
C SER A 6 -9.75 -7.31 -11.53
N VAL A 7 -8.92 -8.34 -11.40
CA VAL A 7 -7.93 -8.46 -10.32
C VAL A 7 -6.88 -7.35 -10.44
N LEU A 8 -6.46 -6.98 -11.65
CA LEU A 8 -5.55 -5.83 -11.84
C LEU A 8 -6.18 -4.50 -11.42
N CYS A 9 -7.47 -4.30 -11.67
CA CYS A 9 -8.21 -3.12 -11.21
C CYS A 9 -8.33 -3.08 -9.68
N GLU A 10 -8.59 -4.21 -9.03
CA GLU A 10 -8.61 -4.32 -7.57
C GLU A 10 -7.25 -3.97 -6.97
N ILE A 11 -6.17 -4.57 -7.48
CA ILE A 11 -4.79 -4.29 -7.03
C ILE A 11 -4.45 -2.80 -7.18
N LYS A 12 -4.84 -2.16 -8.28
CA LYS A 12 -4.63 -0.71 -8.48
C LYS A 12 -5.41 0.14 -7.48
N THR A 13 -6.65 -0.25 -7.18
CA THR A 13 -7.51 0.46 -6.23
C THR A 13 -6.97 0.36 -4.82
N GLU A 14 -6.58 -0.84 -4.39
CA GLU A 14 -5.96 -1.06 -3.08
C GLU A 14 -4.60 -0.35 -2.96
N LEU A 15 -3.78 -0.38 -4.01
CA LEU A 15 -2.51 0.34 -4.04
C LEU A 15 -2.68 1.85 -3.87
N ALA A 16 -3.70 2.44 -4.52
CA ALA A 16 -4.01 3.86 -4.36
C ALA A 16 -4.42 4.18 -2.91
N ALA A 17 -5.30 3.37 -2.32
CA ALA A 17 -5.74 3.53 -0.94
C ALA A 17 -4.57 3.39 0.05
N ALA A 18 -3.70 2.40 -0.12
CA ALA A 18 -2.53 2.18 0.73
C ALA A 18 -1.54 3.37 0.67
N LYS A 19 -1.32 3.95 -0.51
CA LYS A 19 -0.47 5.15 -0.68
C LYS A 19 -1.04 6.38 0.02
N ILE A 20 -2.36 6.59 -0.07
CA ILE A 20 -3.05 7.69 0.62
C ILE A 20 -2.92 7.53 2.13
N GLU A 21 -3.13 6.32 2.66
CA GLU A 21 -2.99 6.06 4.09
C GLU A 21 -1.56 6.25 4.59
N LEU A 22 -0.56 5.78 3.82
CA LEU A 22 0.84 5.98 4.16
C LEU A 22 1.20 7.47 4.27
N GLU A 23 0.72 8.28 3.33
CA GLU A 23 0.92 9.72 3.35
C GLU A 23 0.23 10.38 4.55
N ARG A 24 -1.02 10.00 4.84
CA ARG A 24 -1.74 10.48 6.02
C ARG A 24 -0.98 10.18 7.31
N LEU A 25 -0.49 8.94 7.47
CA LEU A 25 0.28 8.56 8.65
C LEU A 25 1.58 9.35 8.77
N ARG A 26 2.27 9.63 7.66
CA ARG A 26 3.51 10.44 7.69
C ARG A 26 3.28 11.88 8.15
N GLN A 27 2.09 12.44 7.87
CA GLN A 27 1.73 13.81 8.26
C GLN A 27 1.28 13.93 9.73
N LEU A 28 1.00 12.83 10.41
CA LEU A 28 0.68 12.88 11.84
C LEU A 28 1.93 13.26 12.64
N GLU A 29 1.86 14.34 13.42
CA GLU A 29 2.99 14.83 14.22
C GLU A 29 3.34 13.89 15.39
N PHE A 30 2.35 13.15 15.91
CA PHE A 30 2.60 12.20 16.98
C PHE A 30 3.26 10.92 16.44
N SER A 31 4.21 10.39 17.20
CA SER A 31 4.84 9.10 16.96
C SER A 31 4.27 8.07 17.93
N SER A 32 3.94 6.89 17.43
CA SER A 32 3.60 5.73 18.26
C SER A 32 4.16 4.48 17.62
N GLU A 33 4.46 3.46 18.43
CA GLU A 33 4.93 2.17 17.92
C GLU A 33 3.92 1.56 16.93
N LEU A 34 2.62 1.65 17.23
CA LEU A 34 1.56 1.20 16.35
C LEU A 34 1.58 1.91 14.98
N LYS A 35 1.75 3.24 14.97
CA LYS A 35 1.88 4.02 13.74
C LYS A 35 3.10 3.59 12.94
N ASN A 36 4.25 3.40 13.60
CA ASN A 36 5.48 2.99 12.94
C ASN A 36 5.38 1.58 12.35
N GLN A 37 4.72 0.65 13.05
CA GLN A 37 4.43 -0.69 12.55
C GLN A 37 3.50 -0.62 11.33
N ARG A 38 2.42 0.17 11.38
CA ARG A 38 1.50 0.32 10.25
C ARG A 38 2.20 0.92 9.03
N ILE A 39 3.07 1.91 9.20
CA ILE A 39 3.88 2.49 8.13
C ILE A 39 4.76 1.41 7.47
N LYS A 40 5.45 0.57 8.26
CA LYS A 40 6.29 -0.52 7.73
C LYS A 40 5.47 -1.54 6.93
N THR A 41 4.31 -1.94 7.46
CA THR A 41 3.41 -2.86 6.76
C THR A 41 2.92 -2.28 5.44
N LEU A 42 2.45 -1.02 5.44
CA LEU A 42 1.98 -0.35 4.21
C LEU A 42 3.09 -0.24 3.16
N GLN A 43 4.33 0.02 3.57
CA GLN A 43 5.47 0.05 2.64
C GLN A 43 5.70 -1.31 1.96
N GLN A 44 5.55 -2.41 2.70
CA GLN A 44 5.67 -3.76 2.15
C GLN A 44 4.51 -4.11 1.21
N GLU A 45 3.27 -3.81 1.62
CA GLU A 45 2.05 -4.00 0.80
C GLU A 45 2.15 -3.24 -0.53
N ILE A 46 2.54 -1.96 -0.48
CA ILE A 46 2.75 -1.11 -1.67
C ILE A 46 3.83 -1.72 -2.57
N GLN A 47 4.97 -2.11 -2.01
CA GLN A 47 6.06 -2.68 -2.81
C GLN A 47 5.64 -3.99 -3.49
N GLN A 48 4.89 -4.85 -2.80
CA GLN A 48 4.39 -6.09 -3.35
C GLN A 48 3.39 -5.85 -4.47
N ALA A 49 2.40 -4.96 -4.26
CA ALA A 49 1.43 -4.58 -5.28
C ALA A 49 2.10 -3.95 -6.51
N GLU A 50 3.10 -3.09 -6.32
CA GLU A 50 3.86 -2.50 -7.44
C GLU A 50 4.66 -3.55 -8.21
N ARG A 51 5.23 -4.56 -7.55
CA ARG A 51 5.90 -5.68 -8.24
C ARG A 51 4.90 -6.49 -9.06
N LEU A 52 3.74 -6.81 -8.48
CA LEU A 52 2.68 -7.54 -9.18
C LEU A 52 2.17 -6.79 -10.42
N LEU A 53 2.06 -5.46 -10.35
CA LEU A 53 1.62 -4.63 -11.46
C LEU A 53 2.71 -4.39 -12.52
N LYS A 54 4.00 -4.53 -12.17
CA LYS A 54 5.11 -4.36 -13.11
C LYS A 54 5.33 -5.58 -13.99
N GLY A 55 4.90 -6.77 -13.56
CA GLY A 55 5.07 -8.02 -14.29
C GLY A 55 6.53 -8.47 -14.30
#